data_AF-A0A9E4FX12-F1
#
_entry.id   AF-A0A9E4FX12-F1
#
_cell.length_a   1.000
_cell.length_b   1.000
_cell.length_c   1.000
_cell.angle_alpha   90.00
_cell.angle_beta   90.00
_cell.angle_gamma   90.00
#
_symmetry.space_group_name_H-M   'P 1'
#
loop_
_entity.id
_entity.type
_entity.pdbx_description
1 polymer ?
#
loop_
_entity_poly.entity_id
_entity_poly.type
_entity_poly.pdbx_seq_one_letter_code
_entity_poly.pdbx_strand_id
1 'polypeptide(L)'
;MEGPIVVAIDAPLLYTPARWAERKVAHCFGRYKAAPHQAHAAVAKGYTAGIDLGKALEAHGFTCHPAILLEGGRDGQTAVEVYPHTIHMRLFDLSERLPYKQKRGRSVAFRREVMQRYQEHLRALAEREAPGILDHPGVRRALALSAAASARGKALKRLEDTLDGLTCALAAWFLWKEPERWEVIGDLNGYIVAPRAGD
;
A
#
# COMPACT_ATOMS: atom_id res chain seq x y z
N MET A 1 7.72 21.72 -8.84
CA MET A 1 6.76 20.73 -9.36
C MET A 1 5.47 21.50 -9.58
N GLU A 2 4.98 21.55 -10.80
CA GLU A 2 3.68 22.15 -11.10
C GLU A 2 2.64 21.02 -11.16
N GLY A 3 1.53 21.18 -10.46
CA GLY A 3 0.43 20.21 -10.41
C GLY A 3 0.26 19.47 -9.08
N PRO A 4 -0.86 18.75 -8.93
CA PRO A 4 -1.17 18.02 -7.70
C PRO A 4 -0.25 16.84 -7.48
N ILE A 5 -0.04 16.51 -6.20
CA ILE A 5 0.78 15.36 -5.80
C ILE A 5 -0.05 14.49 -4.87
N VAL A 6 -0.21 13.22 -5.23
CA VAL A 6 -0.80 12.20 -4.38
C VAL A 6 0.24 11.16 -4.04
N VAL A 7 0.41 10.89 -2.74
CA VAL A 7 1.33 9.86 -2.24
C VAL A 7 0.55 8.90 -1.37
N ALA A 8 0.64 7.61 -1.65
CA ALA A 8 0.12 6.57 -0.77
C ALA A 8 1.28 5.89 -0.04
N ILE A 9 1.13 5.63 1.25
CA ILE A 9 2.21 5.17 2.13
C ILE A 9 1.76 3.95 2.93
N ASP A 10 2.53 2.85 2.90
CA ASP A 10 2.32 1.65 3.75
C ASP A 10 2.91 1.89 5.15
N ALA A 11 2.36 2.87 5.87
CA ALA A 11 2.69 3.15 7.24
C ALA A 11 1.64 4.06 7.90
N PRO A 12 1.42 3.93 9.22
CA PRO A 12 0.63 4.90 9.96
C PRO A 12 1.19 6.31 9.86
N LEU A 13 0.47 7.22 9.18
CA LEU A 13 0.83 8.64 9.11
C LEU A 13 0.22 9.45 10.26
N LEU A 14 -0.97 9.04 10.70
CA LEU A 14 -1.71 9.64 11.80
C LEU A 14 -1.96 8.59 12.88
N TYR A 15 -1.67 8.97 14.13
CA TYR A 15 -1.86 8.10 15.28
C TYR A 15 -2.37 8.87 16.49
N THR A 16 -3.48 8.39 17.05
CA THR A 16 -3.88 8.68 18.42
C THR A 16 -4.06 7.36 19.18
N PRO A 17 -4.03 7.37 20.54
CA PRO A 17 -4.34 6.17 21.32
C PRO A 17 -5.75 5.58 21.05
N ALA A 18 -6.67 6.39 20.48
CA ALA A 18 -8.01 5.96 20.10
C ALA A 18 -8.08 5.32 18.70
N ARG A 19 -6.95 5.19 18.00
CA ARG A 19 -6.87 4.58 16.66
C ARG A 19 -7.46 3.17 16.63
N TRP A 20 -8.35 2.94 15.69
CA TRP A 20 -9.09 1.67 15.54
C TRP A 20 -9.15 1.16 14.10
N ALA A 21 -8.46 1.83 13.17
CA ALA A 21 -8.39 1.49 11.76
C ALA A 21 -8.02 0.02 11.53
N GLU A 22 -7.02 -0.50 12.25
CA GLU A 22 -6.55 -1.87 12.07
C GLU A 22 -7.62 -2.91 12.42
N ARG A 23 -8.44 -2.63 13.45
CA ARG A 23 -9.57 -3.50 13.83
C ARG A 23 -10.66 -3.48 12.76
N LYS A 24 -10.98 -2.31 12.21
CA LYS A 24 -11.94 -2.19 11.10
C LYS A 24 -11.44 -2.91 9.85
N VAL A 25 -10.15 -2.75 9.51
CA VAL A 25 -9.54 -3.49 8.39
C VAL A 25 -9.60 -4.99 8.65
N ALA A 26 -9.25 -5.46 9.85
CA ALA A 26 -9.35 -6.88 10.20
C ALA A 26 -10.79 -7.41 10.10
N HIS A 27 -11.81 -6.60 10.43
CA HIS A 27 -13.21 -6.95 10.24
C HIS A 27 -13.57 -7.07 8.74
N CYS A 28 -13.21 -6.08 7.93
CA CYS A 28 -13.57 -6.04 6.50
C CYS A 28 -12.78 -7.06 5.66
N PHE A 29 -11.52 -7.31 6.02
CA PHE A 29 -10.58 -8.12 5.23
C PHE A 29 -10.17 -9.44 5.90
N GLY A 30 -10.71 -9.75 7.08
CA GLY A 30 -10.40 -10.97 7.83
C GLY A 30 -10.68 -12.25 7.04
N ARG A 31 -11.73 -12.25 6.20
CA ARG A 31 -12.06 -13.37 5.29
C ARG A 31 -10.92 -13.72 4.32
N TYR A 32 -10.09 -12.74 3.96
CA TYR A 32 -8.92 -12.90 3.10
C TYR A 32 -7.63 -13.21 3.87
N LYS A 33 -7.73 -13.41 5.19
CA LYS A 33 -6.60 -13.54 6.13
C LYS A 33 -5.67 -12.32 6.13
N ALA A 34 -6.18 -11.13 5.78
CA ALA A 34 -5.44 -9.87 5.75
C ALA A 34 -5.82 -9.01 6.95
N ALA A 35 -4.82 -8.64 7.75
CA ALA A 35 -4.96 -7.71 8.86
C ALA A 35 -3.61 -7.01 9.08
N PRO A 36 -3.59 -5.66 9.20
CA PRO A 36 -2.39 -4.92 9.48
C PRO A 36 -1.89 -5.17 10.91
N HIS A 37 -0.61 -4.88 11.14
CA HIS A 37 -0.07 -4.84 12.50
C HIS A 37 -0.67 -3.63 13.24
N GLN A 38 -1.01 -3.82 14.52
CA GLN A 38 -1.57 -2.76 15.35
C GLN A 38 -0.53 -1.63 15.54
N ALA A 39 -0.84 -0.42 15.09
CA ALA A 39 0.05 0.74 15.21
C ALA A 39 0.47 0.99 16.67
N HIS A 40 -0.45 0.81 17.64
CA HIS A 40 -0.16 0.94 19.07
C HIS A 40 1.04 0.09 19.51
N ALA A 41 1.14 -1.16 19.04
CA ALA A 41 2.24 -2.05 19.42
C ALA A 41 3.59 -1.60 18.83
N ALA A 42 3.58 -0.91 17.69
CA ALA A 42 4.77 -0.33 17.08
C ALA A 42 5.20 0.94 17.82
N VAL A 43 4.25 1.83 18.12
CA VAL A 43 4.48 3.07 18.88
C VAL A 43 5.00 2.78 20.28
N ALA A 44 4.44 1.81 20.99
CA ALA A 44 4.93 1.39 22.31
C ALA A 44 6.39 0.89 22.31
N LYS A 45 6.91 0.51 21.13
CA LYS A 45 8.32 0.10 20.93
C LYS A 45 9.19 1.22 20.35
N GLY A 46 8.66 2.44 20.22
CA GLY A 46 9.35 3.58 19.64
C GLY A 46 9.42 3.60 18.11
N TYR A 47 8.66 2.74 17.42
CA TYR A 47 8.62 2.74 15.95
C TYR A 47 7.61 3.79 15.45
N THR A 48 8.06 5.02 15.26
CA THR A 48 7.22 6.18 14.89
C THR A 48 7.50 6.73 13.50
N ALA A 49 8.37 6.11 12.70
CA ALA A 49 8.85 6.65 11.42
C ALA A 49 7.73 7.09 10.45
N GLY A 50 6.62 6.35 10.37
CA GLY A 50 5.45 6.74 9.56
C GLY A 50 4.76 8.01 10.08
N ILE A 51 4.62 8.12 11.40
CA ILE A 51 4.00 9.27 12.07
C ILE A 51 4.90 10.50 11.90
N ASP A 52 6.21 10.33 12.05
CA ASP A 52 7.19 11.39 11.88
C ASP A 52 7.25 11.84 10.40
N LEU A 53 7.10 10.92 9.45
CA LEU A 53 6.93 11.22 8.04
C LEU A 53 5.64 12.01 7.77
N GLY A 54 4.52 11.64 8.40
CA GLY A 54 3.26 12.39 8.29
C GLY A 54 3.41 13.85 8.72
N LYS A 55 4.00 14.09 9.90
CA LYS A 55 4.31 15.46 10.38
C LYS A 55 5.24 16.22 9.44
N ALA A 56 6.27 15.55 8.92
CA ALA A 56 7.21 16.17 7.99
C ALA A 56 6.52 16.56 6.67
N LEU A 57 5.61 15.72 6.14
CA LEU A 57 4.83 16.02 4.95
C LEU A 57 3.89 17.21 5.18
N GLU A 58 3.21 17.26 6.33
CA GLU A 58 2.37 18.42 6.70
C GLU A 58 3.18 19.72 6.77
N ALA A 59 4.38 19.68 7.35
CA ALA A 59 5.28 20.83 7.36
C ALA A 59 5.74 21.28 5.95
N HIS A 60 5.62 20.41 4.94
CA HIS A 60 5.94 20.71 3.53
C HIS A 60 4.69 21.00 2.68
N GLY A 61 3.52 21.19 3.30
CA GLY A 61 2.30 21.58 2.60
C GLY A 61 1.46 20.42 2.06
N PHE A 62 1.77 19.17 2.44
CA PHE A 62 0.87 18.05 2.20
C PHE A 62 -0.25 18.04 3.24
N THR A 63 -1.45 17.66 2.84
CA THR A 63 -2.50 17.25 3.78
C THR A 63 -2.44 15.74 3.99
N CYS A 64 -2.44 15.29 5.25
CA CYS A 64 -2.64 13.88 5.61
C CYS A 64 -4.13 13.54 5.81
N HIS A 65 -5.06 14.44 5.44
CA HIS A 65 -6.50 14.19 5.52
C HIS A 65 -7.02 13.68 4.17
N PRO A 66 -7.70 12.53 4.11
CA PRO A 66 -8.07 11.90 2.84
C PRO A 66 -9.28 12.54 2.15
N ALA A 67 -9.96 13.49 2.80
CA ALA A 67 -11.26 14.03 2.34
C ALA A 67 -11.11 14.79 1.03
N ILE A 68 -10.08 15.63 0.91
CA ILE A 68 -9.84 16.45 -0.28
C ILE A 68 -9.78 15.57 -1.54
N LEU A 69 -9.07 14.44 -1.51
CA LEU A 69 -9.02 13.55 -2.67
C LEU A 69 -10.34 12.81 -2.93
N LEU A 70 -10.95 12.30 -1.85
CA LEU A 70 -12.16 11.48 -1.94
C LEU A 70 -13.41 12.27 -2.33
N GLU A 71 -13.42 13.57 -2.04
CA GLU A 71 -14.46 14.52 -2.43
C GLU A 71 -14.24 15.08 -3.85
N GLY A 72 -13.24 14.57 -4.58
CA GLY A 72 -12.98 14.96 -5.97
C GLY A 72 -12.03 16.14 -6.12
N GLY A 73 -11.45 16.65 -5.04
CA GLY A 73 -10.40 17.67 -5.08
C GLY A 73 -9.16 17.17 -5.82
N ARG A 74 -8.64 18.01 -6.71
CA ARG A 74 -7.46 17.73 -7.54
C ARG A 74 -6.38 18.78 -7.42
N ASP A 75 -6.53 19.70 -6.48
CA ASP A 75 -5.55 20.73 -6.18
C ASP A 75 -4.77 20.38 -4.93
N GLY A 76 -3.49 20.73 -4.91
CA GLY A 76 -2.63 20.59 -3.74
C GLY A 76 -1.91 19.25 -3.62
N GLN A 77 -1.40 18.99 -2.43
CA GLN A 77 -0.52 17.88 -2.12
C GLN A 77 -1.16 17.03 -1.03
N THR A 78 -1.34 15.74 -1.26
CA THR A 78 -2.01 14.82 -0.32
C THR A 78 -1.18 13.57 -0.10
N ALA A 79 -1.06 13.18 1.16
CA ALA A 79 -0.47 11.91 1.55
C ALA A 79 -1.52 11.08 2.30
N VAL A 80 -1.68 9.82 1.92
CA VAL A 80 -2.64 8.91 2.56
C VAL A 80 -1.96 7.64 3.02
N GLU A 81 -2.40 7.14 4.17
CA GLU A 81 -2.04 5.80 4.63
C GLU A 81 -2.83 4.75 3.82
N VAL A 82 -2.12 3.75 3.31
CA VAL A 82 -2.69 2.57 2.66
C VAL A 82 -2.12 1.29 3.25
N TYR A 83 -2.74 0.15 2.96
CA TYR A 83 -2.23 -1.15 3.35
C TYR A 83 -2.22 -2.09 2.13
N PRO A 84 -1.05 -2.46 1.57
CA PRO A 84 -0.91 -3.19 0.31
C PRO A 84 -1.80 -4.42 0.19
N HIS A 85 -1.99 -5.19 1.27
CA HIS A 85 -2.86 -6.36 1.22
C HIS A 85 -4.32 -6.02 0.91
N THR A 86 -4.86 -4.88 1.37
CA THR A 86 -6.24 -4.45 0.99
C THR A 86 -6.32 -4.14 -0.50
N ILE A 87 -5.28 -3.49 -1.04
CA ILE A 87 -5.16 -3.15 -2.45
C ILE A 87 -5.06 -4.44 -3.29
N HIS A 88 -4.25 -5.40 -2.86
CA HIS A 88 -4.15 -6.71 -3.52
C HIS A 88 -5.52 -7.39 -3.61
N MET A 89 -6.28 -7.41 -2.53
CA MET A 89 -7.56 -8.16 -2.51
C MET A 89 -8.56 -7.57 -3.50
N ARG A 90 -8.59 -6.24 -3.63
CA ARG A 90 -9.58 -5.55 -4.44
C ARG A 90 -9.15 -5.33 -5.89
N LEU A 91 -7.89 -4.98 -6.13
CA LEU A 91 -7.40 -4.68 -7.49
C LEU A 91 -6.91 -5.92 -8.25
N PHE A 92 -6.52 -6.99 -7.55
CA PHE A 92 -6.14 -8.26 -8.17
C PHE A 92 -7.23 -9.33 -8.08
N ASP A 93 -8.39 -8.99 -7.49
CA ASP A 93 -9.53 -9.88 -7.28
C ASP A 93 -9.12 -11.23 -6.62
N LEU A 94 -8.46 -11.14 -5.46
CA LEU A 94 -7.94 -12.31 -4.75
C LEU A 94 -8.88 -12.77 -3.65
N SER A 95 -9.08 -14.09 -3.57
CA SER A 95 -9.84 -14.74 -2.51
C SER A 95 -9.07 -14.90 -1.19
N GLU A 96 -7.74 -14.75 -1.21
CA GLU A 96 -6.87 -14.77 -0.03
C GLU A 96 -5.60 -13.94 -0.25
N ARG A 97 -5.05 -13.36 0.83
CA ARG A 97 -3.79 -12.59 0.76
C ARG A 97 -2.62 -13.40 0.22
N LEU A 98 -1.76 -12.74 -0.55
CA LEU A 98 -0.45 -13.27 -0.94
C LEU A 98 0.48 -13.33 0.30
N PRO A 99 0.96 -14.50 0.74
CA PRO A 99 1.83 -14.63 1.91
C PRO A 99 3.32 -14.37 1.63
N TYR A 100 3.66 -13.27 0.94
CA TYR A 100 5.03 -12.97 0.50
C TYR A 100 5.97 -12.48 1.61
N LYS A 101 5.44 -11.78 2.62
CA LYS A 101 6.25 -11.23 3.73
C LYS A 101 7.00 -12.32 4.50
N GLN A 102 8.20 -12.01 4.99
CA GLN A 102 8.99 -12.94 5.81
C GLN A 102 8.25 -13.29 7.10
N LYS A 103 8.00 -14.58 7.35
CA LYS A 103 7.47 -15.11 8.62
C LYS A 103 8.08 -16.47 8.93
N ARG A 104 8.13 -16.84 10.21
CA ARG A 104 8.56 -18.18 10.66
C ARG A 104 7.75 -19.24 9.92
N GLY A 105 8.43 -20.28 9.43
CA GLY A 105 7.81 -21.37 8.67
C GLY A 105 7.70 -21.14 7.16
N ARG A 106 8.06 -19.97 6.62
CA ARG A 106 8.09 -19.73 5.16
C ARG A 106 9.49 -19.95 4.60
N SER A 107 9.63 -20.90 3.68
CA SER A 107 10.89 -21.13 2.96
C SER A 107 11.18 -19.99 1.97
N VAL A 108 12.45 -19.85 1.55
CA VAL A 108 12.83 -18.89 0.49
C VAL A 108 12.14 -19.26 -0.82
N ALA A 109 12.09 -20.55 -1.17
CA ALA A 109 11.43 -21.02 -2.39
C ALA A 109 9.95 -20.63 -2.43
N PHE A 110 9.21 -20.88 -1.34
CA PHE A 110 7.81 -20.48 -1.22
C PHE A 110 7.62 -18.96 -1.39
N ARG A 111 8.46 -18.15 -0.73
CA ARG A 111 8.36 -16.69 -0.87
C ARG A 111 8.65 -16.23 -2.29
N ARG A 112 9.60 -16.85 -3.00
CA ARG A 112 9.88 -16.51 -4.41
C ARG A 112 8.68 -16.81 -5.31
N GLU A 113 8.05 -17.97 -5.14
CA GLU A 113 6.86 -18.36 -5.88
C GLU A 113 5.71 -17.37 -5.67
N VAL A 114 5.42 -17.03 -4.41
CA VAL A 114 4.38 -16.04 -4.09
C VAL A 114 4.75 -14.65 -4.63
N MET A 115 6.03 -14.27 -4.61
CA MET A 115 6.50 -13.00 -5.17
C MET A 115 6.33 -12.96 -6.69
N GLN A 116 6.55 -14.07 -7.39
CA GLN A 116 6.31 -14.15 -8.84
C GLN A 116 4.84 -13.92 -9.16
N ARG A 117 3.93 -14.56 -8.42
CA ARG A 117 2.49 -14.29 -8.53
C ARG A 117 2.15 -12.82 -8.28
N TYR A 118 2.77 -12.21 -7.28
CA TYR A 118 2.62 -10.77 -7.01
C TYR A 118 3.11 -9.91 -8.19
N GLN A 119 4.27 -10.24 -8.77
CA GLN A 119 4.80 -9.55 -9.96
C GLN A 119 3.87 -9.69 -11.16
N GLU A 120 3.27 -10.86 -11.38
CA GLU A 120 2.30 -11.11 -12.46
C GLU A 120 1.05 -10.25 -12.30
N HIS A 121 0.44 -10.24 -11.10
CA HIS A 121 -0.72 -9.40 -10.82
C HIS A 121 -0.41 -7.90 -10.97
N LEU A 122 0.74 -7.44 -10.46
CA LEU A 122 1.16 -6.04 -10.60
C LEU A 122 1.42 -5.66 -12.05
N ARG A 123 2.07 -6.54 -12.83
CA ARG A 123 2.31 -6.33 -14.26
C ARG A 123 0.99 -6.21 -15.00
N ALA A 124 0.07 -7.15 -14.82
CA ALA A 124 -1.23 -7.12 -15.49
C ALA A 124 -2.06 -5.88 -15.11
N LEU A 125 -2.00 -5.43 -13.85
CA LEU A 125 -2.63 -4.18 -13.41
C LEU A 125 -1.98 -2.96 -14.07
N ALA A 126 -0.65 -2.88 -14.06
CA ALA A 126 0.09 -1.77 -14.65
C ALA A 126 -0.12 -1.67 -16.17
N GLU A 127 -0.08 -2.79 -16.89
CA GLU A 127 -0.33 -2.85 -18.34
C GLU A 127 -1.72 -2.33 -18.71
N ARG A 128 -2.74 -2.69 -17.91
CA ARG A 128 -4.12 -2.29 -18.16
C ARG A 128 -4.40 -0.82 -17.82
N GLU A 129 -3.84 -0.32 -16.72
CA GLU A 129 -4.36 0.91 -16.10
C GLU A 129 -3.35 2.07 -16.02
N ALA A 130 -2.05 1.76 -16.08
CA ALA A 130 -0.98 2.73 -15.94
C ALA A 130 0.26 2.33 -16.78
N PRO A 131 0.11 2.06 -18.09
CA PRO A 131 1.18 1.45 -18.90
C PRO A 131 2.48 2.27 -18.88
N GLY A 132 2.40 3.61 -18.77
CA GLY A 132 3.59 4.48 -18.69
C GLY A 132 4.51 4.19 -17.49
N ILE A 133 4.01 3.58 -16.41
CA ILE A 133 4.87 3.18 -15.28
C ILE A 133 5.88 2.09 -15.67
N LEU A 134 5.58 1.34 -16.73
CA LEU A 134 6.43 0.28 -17.27
C LEU A 134 7.59 0.82 -18.12
N ASP A 135 7.60 2.12 -18.43
CA ASP A 135 8.75 2.75 -19.07
C ASP A 135 9.90 2.97 -18.08
N HIS A 136 9.60 3.02 -16.77
CA HIS A 136 10.61 3.17 -15.74
C HIS A 136 11.45 1.89 -15.60
N PRO A 137 12.79 1.96 -15.79
CA PRO A 137 13.66 0.78 -15.82
C PRO A 137 13.68 0.04 -14.47
N GLY A 138 13.53 0.76 -13.36
CA GLY A 138 13.42 0.17 -12.02
C GLY A 138 12.15 -0.68 -11.87
N VAL A 139 11.03 -0.23 -12.45
CA VAL A 139 9.76 -0.95 -12.40
C VAL A 139 9.83 -2.21 -13.25
N ARG A 140 10.33 -2.11 -14.50
CA ARG A 140 10.55 -3.29 -15.35
C ARG A 140 11.42 -4.35 -14.69
N ARG A 141 12.52 -3.92 -14.04
CA ARG A 141 13.41 -4.82 -13.31
C ARG A 141 12.71 -5.47 -12.12
N ALA A 142 11.94 -4.70 -11.35
CA ALA A 142 11.18 -5.21 -10.21
C ALA A 142 10.07 -6.18 -10.64
N LEU A 143 9.47 -6.01 -11.81
CA LEU A 143 8.41 -6.89 -12.34
C LEU A 143 8.94 -8.08 -13.15
N ALA A 144 10.25 -8.17 -13.40
CA ALA A 144 10.82 -9.32 -14.09
C ALA A 144 10.81 -10.55 -13.17
N LEU A 145 10.23 -11.67 -13.60
CA LEU A 145 10.12 -12.89 -12.77
C LEU A 145 11.49 -13.45 -12.34
N SER A 146 12.53 -13.17 -13.13
CA SER A 146 13.92 -13.51 -12.80
C SER A 146 14.45 -12.77 -11.55
N ALA A 147 13.88 -11.60 -11.22
CA ALA A 147 14.22 -10.86 -10.01
C ALA A 147 13.84 -11.65 -8.75
N ALA A 148 12.65 -12.26 -8.72
CA ALA A 148 12.26 -13.14 -7.62
C ALA A 148 13.04 -14.47 -7.65
N ALA A 149 13.18 -15.09 -8.82
CA ALA A 149 13.80 -16.40 -8.98
C ALA A 149 15.22 -16.48 -8.38
N SER A 150 16.00 -15.40 -8.51
CA SER A 150 17.38 -15.34 -8.04
C SER A 150 17.55 -14.68 -6.67
N ALA A 151 16.57 -13.88 -6.19
CA ALA A 151 16.70 -13.09 -4.98
C ALA A 151 16.69 -13.93 -3.69
N ARG A 152 17.55 -13.59 -2.73
CA ARG A 152 17.61 -14.22 -1.40
C ARG A 152 17.98 -13.19 -0.33
N GLY A 153 17.67 -13.48 0.93
CA GLY A 153 18.00 -12.61 2.07
C GLY A 153 17.61 -11.16 1.81
N LYS A 154 18.59 -10.24 1.91
CA LYS A 154 18.39 -8.79 1.70
C LYS A 154 17.87 -8.45 0.29
N ALA A 155 18.24 -9.21 -0.75
CA ALA A 155 17.75 -8.96 -2.10
C ALA A 155 16.25 -9.27 -2.21
N LEU A 156 15.79 -10.35 -1.57
CA LEU A 156 14.37 -10.71 -1.56
C LEU A 156 13.54 -9.70 -0.74
N LYS A 157 14.08 -9.19 0.37
CA LYS A 157 13.45 -8.09 1.13
C LYS A 157 13.37 -6.79 0.32
N ARG A 158 14.43 -6.44 -0.42
CA ARG A 158 14.41 -5.27 -1.30
C ARG A 158 13.36 -5.40 -2.41
N LEU A 159 13.23 -6.59 -3.00
CA LEU A 159 12.17 -6.85 -3.99
C LEU A 159 10.79 -6.71 -3.36
N GLU A 160 10.56 -7.30 -2.18
CA GLU A 160 9.33 -7.15 -1.40
C GLU A 160 8.97 -5.67 -1.20
N ASP A 161 9.90 -4.86 -0.68
CA ASP A 161 9.68 -3.43 -0.44
C ASP A 161 9.42 -2.65 -1.73
N THR A 162 10.08 -3.04 -2.82
CA THR A 162 9.89 -2.39 -4.13
C THR A 162 8.50 -2.68 -4.70
N LEU A 163 8.00 -3.92 -4.56
CA LEU A 163 6.66 -4.28 -5.02
C LEU A 163 5.57 -3.64 -4.14
N ASP A 164 5.78 -3.56 -2.82
CA ASP A 164 4.87 -2.83 -1.92
C ASP A 164 4.87 -1.32 -2.26
N GLY A 165 6.03 -0.72 -2.51
CA GLY A 165 6.13 0.67 -2.96
C GLY A 165 5.45 0.91 -4.32
N LEU A 166 5.60 -0.02 -5.28
CA LEU A 166 4.90 0.04 -6.56
C LEU A 166 3.38 -0.09 -6.39
N THR A 167 2.92 -0.97 -5.50
CA THR A 167 1.50 -1.08 -5.14
C THR A 167 0.97 0.22 -4.56
N CYS A 168 1.73 0.88 -3.68
CA CYS A 168 1.36 2.20 -3.15
C CYS A 168 1.33 3.26 -4.25
N ALA A 169 2.33 3.32 -5.13
CA ALA A 169 2.35 4.27 -6.25
C ALA A 169 1.13 4.10 -7.18
N LEU A 170 0.79 2.85 -7.52
CA LEU A 170 -0.42 2.56 -8.29
C LEU A 170 -1.70 2.93 -7.52
N ALA A 171 -1.77 2.63 -6.22
CA ALA A 171 -2.90 3.04 -5.38
C ALA A 171 -3.10 4.56 -5.37
N ALA A 172 -2.03 5.34 -5.26
CA ALA A 172 -2.08 6.80 -5.36
C ALA A 172 -2.63 7.26 -6.73
N TRP A 173 -2.15 6.65 -7.82
CA TRP A 173 -2.62 6.93 -9.18
C TRP A 173 -4.13 6.65 -9.33
N PHE A 174 -4.59 5.50 -8.87
CA PHE A 174 -6.00 5.12 -8.94
C PHE A 174 -6.90 5.96 -8.03
N LEU A 175 -6.44 6.26 -6.82
CA LEU A 175 -7.17 7.12 -5.90
C LEU A 175 -7.36 8.51 -6.50
N TRP A 176 -6.36 9.04 -7.19
CA TRP A 176 -6.45 10.31 -7.89
C TRP A 176 -7.37 10.24 -9.12
N LYS A 177 -7.31 9.15 -9.89
CA LYS A 177 -8.10 8.97 -11.12
C LYS A 177 -9.59 8.74 -10.83
N GLU A 178 -9.90 7.90 -9.85
CA GLU A 178 -11.24 7.34 -9.58
C GLU A 178 -11.53 7.28 -8.06
N PRO A 179 -11.51 8.42 -7.34
CA PRO A 179 -11.64 8.46 -5.88
C PRO A 179 -12.94 7.82 -5.36
N GLU A 180 -14.00 7.83 -6.15
CA GLU A 180 -15.30 7.24 -5.81
C GLU A 180 -15.20 5.72 -5.60
N ARG A 181 -14.19 5.07 -6.18
CA ARG A 181 -13.90 3.64 -6.01
C ARG A 181 -13.11 3.33 -4.73
N TRP A 182 -12.83 4.34 -3.90
CA TRP A 182 -12.04 4.21 -2.68
C TRP A 182 -12.84 4.59 -1.43
N GLU A 183 -12.39 4.08 -0.29
CA GLU A 183 -13.00 4.31 1.01
C GLU A 183 -11.95 4.53 2.10
N VAL A 184 -12.37 5.21 3.16
CA VAL A 184 -11.58 5.43 4.38
C VAL A 184 -12.05 4.44 5.43
N ILE A 185 -11.16 3.52 5.80
CA ILE A 185 -11.40 2.57 6.87
C ILE A 185 -10.78 3.09 8.15
N GLY A 186 -11.57 3.78 8.97
CA GLY A 186 -11.12 4.42 10.20
C GLY A 186 -11.84 5.74 10.41
N ASP A 187 -11.13 6.71 10.97
CA ASP A 187 -11.52 8.12 11.09
C ASP A 187 -10.27 8.99 11.36
N LEU A 188 -10.44 10.21 11.86
CA LEU A 188 -9.34 11.13 12.17
C LEU A 188 -8.52 10.75 13.42
N ASN A 189 -8.88 9.70 14.15
CA ASN A 189 -7.97 9.08 15.12
C ASN A 189 -6.93 8.17 14.45
N GLY A 190 -7.12 7.88 13.17
CA GLY A 190 -6.28 7.04 12.34
C GLY A 190 -7.14 6.25 11.36
N TYR A 191 -6.65 6.13 10.13
CA TYR A 191 -7.38 5.54 9.03
C TYR A 191 -6.46 4.76 8.10
N ILE A 192 -7.04 3.90 7.27
CA ILE A 192 -6.38 3.27 6.13
C ILE A 192 -7.28 3.47 4.92
N VAL A 193 -6.74 4.02 3.85
CA VAL A 193 -7.44 4.14 2.56
C VAL A 193 -7.31 2.82 1.79
N ALA A 194 -8.44 2.34 1.27
CA ALA A 194 -8.52 1.09 0.53
C ALA A 194 -9.50 1.21 -0.64
N PRO A 195 -9.37 0.40 -1.70
CA PRO A 195 -10.41 0.30 -2.72
C PRO A 195 -11.68 -0.29 -2.09
N ARG A 196 -12.83 0.19 -2.53
CA ARG A 196 -14.14 -0.34 -2.16
C ARG A 196 -14.29 -1.78 -2.63
N ALA A 197 -15.24 -2.51 -2.04
CA ALA A 197 -15.75 -3.70 -2.68
C ALA A 197 -16.34 -3.32 -4.05
N GLY A 198 -16.01 -4.08 -5.10
CA GLY A 198 -16.84 -4.06 -6.31
C GLY A 198 -18.23 -4.56 -5.96
N ASP A 199 -19.23 -3.98 -6.62
CA ASP A 199 -20.61 -4.48 -6.60
C ASP A 199 -20.70 -5.88 -7.25
#